data_AF-A0A563CSV8-F1
#
_entry.id   AF-A0A563CSV8-F1
#
_cell.length_a   1.000
_cell.length_b   1.000
_cell.length_c   1.000
_cell.angle_alpha   90.00
_cell.angle_beta   90.00
_cell.angle_gamma   90.00
#
_symmetry.space_group_name_H-M   'P 1'
#
loop_
_entity.id
_entity.type
_entity.pdbx_description
1 polymer ?
#
loop_
_entity_poly.entity_id
_entity_poly.type
_entity_poly.pdbx_seq_one_letter_code
_entity_poly.pdbx_strand_id
1 'polypeptide(L)'
;MIVVMVCCIVDEFAMQNTLYQNKTPIVVEWSDPVVKTGRIDLSQLKSEYNTTAVISGISPLASVMINGKEETVSDYSNKFGRITIKAKDLHEGDNKYTIQIIDGKRKLEKTIVIHRQTKAEVDKKKAEEEEKKRRIEEQRKAEEERRRA
;
A
#
# COMPACT_ATOMS: atom_id res chain seq x y z
N MET A 1 21.22 63.26 14.25
CA MET A 1 21.51 62.30 13.16
C MET A 1 21.54 60.92 13.80
N ILE A 2 20.41 60.23 13.79
CA ILE A 2 19.99 59.21 12.80
C ILE A 2 20.89 57.96 12.83
N VAL A 3 20.43 56.93 13.55
CA VAL A 3 20.06 55.55 13.11
C VAL A 3 21.34 54.70 12.91
N VAL A 4 21.48 53.46 13.35
CA VAL A 4 20.56 52.33 13.27
C VAL A 4 20.99 51.28 14.31
N MET A 5 20.02 50.81 15.09
CA MET A 5 20.06 49.51 15.75
C MET A 5 19.30 48.58 14.82
N VAL A 6 19.94 47.58 14.19
CA VAL A 6 19.22 46.37 13.74
C VAL A 6 20.19 45.18 13.72
N CYS A 7 19.81 44.19 14.53
CA CYS A 7 20.16 42.79 14.56
C CYS A 7 20.95 42.19 13.38
N CYS A 8 22.06 41.53 13.71
CA CYS A 8 22.45 40.29 13.06
C CYS A 8 21.33 39.25 13.23
N ILE A 9 21.10 38.35 12.25
CA ILE A 9 20.88 36.89 12.43
C ILE A 9 20.43 36.24 11.10
N VAL A 10 21.36 35.42 10.56
CA VAL A 10 21.24 34.21 9.71
C VAL A 10 20.15 34.13 8.64
N ASP A 11 20.52 34.44 7.39
CA ASP A 11 19.84 33.92 6.18
C ASP A 11 20.66 32.87 5.42
N GLU A 12 21.87 32.54 5.87
CA GLU A 12 22.73 31.59 5.14
C GLU A 12 22.42 30.11 5.46
N PHE A 13 21.91 29.81 6.67
CA PHE A 13 21.55 28.45 7.08
C PHE A 13 20.19 27.99 6.55
N ALA A 14 19.28 28.92 6.26
CA ALA A 14 17.96 28.60 5.70
C ALA A 14 18.05 28.19 4.22
N MET A 15 18.97 28.77 3.45
CA MET A 15 19.11 28.50 2.01
C MET A 15 19.91 27.23 1.67
N GLN A 16 20.81 26.75 2.52
CA GLN A 16 21.48 25.47 2.25
C GLN A 16 20.58 24.26 2.53
N ASN A 17 19.59 24.38 3.40
CA ASN A 17 18.72 23.26 3.79
C ASN A 17 17.74 22.85 2.67
N THR A 18 17.40 23.77 1.75
CA THR A 18 16.51 23.48 0.61
C THR A 18 17.25 22.83 -0.57
N LEU A 19 18.56 23.04 -0.73
CA LEU A 19 19.35 22.45 -1.81
C LEU A 19 19.72 20.97 -1.53
N TYR A 20 19.99 20.62 -0.26
CA TYR A 20 20.36 19.26 0.15
C TYR A 20 19.16 18.30 0.32
N GLN A 21 17.94 18.82 0.47
CA GLN A 21 16.74 17.98 0.68
C GLN A 21 16.28 17.23 -0.58
N ASN A 22 16.70 17.64 -1.77
CA ASN A 22 16.24 17.05 -3.03
C ASN A 22 16.92 15.73 -3.41
N LYS A 23 17.93 15.26 -2.65
CA LYS A 23 18.68 14.02 -2.92
C LYS A 23 18.20 12.81 -2.11
N THR A 24 17.52 13.01 -0.99
CA THR A 24 17.01 11.87 -0.20
C THR A 24 15.83 11.26 -0.98
N PRO A 25 15.82 9.95 -1.25
CA PRO A 25 14.67 9.33 -1.90
C PRO A 25 13.45 9.34 -0.96
N ILE A 26 12.26 9.53 -1.51
CA ILE A 26 11.02 9.23 -0.79
C ILE A 26 10.87 7.72 -0.77
N VAL A 27 10.76 7.12 0.41
CA VAL A 27 10.61 5.67 0.59
C VAL A 27 9.28 5.39 1.27
N VAL A 28 8.61 4.33 0.83
CA VAL A 28 7.33 3.88 1.39
C VAL A 28 7.50 2.44 1.85
N GLU A 29 7.28 2.22 3.13
CA GLU A 29 7.34 0.91 3.78
C GLU A 29 5.97 0.52 4.32
N TRP A 30 5.38 -0.51 3.72
CA TRP A 30 4.08 -1.04 4.14
C TRP A 30 4.21 -1.86 5.42
N SER A 31 3.28 -1.64 6.36
CA SER A 31 3.17 -2.47 7.57
C SER A 31 2.72 -3.89 7.23
N ASP A 32 1.82 -4.05 6.26
CA ASP A 32 1.41 -5.34 5.75
C ASP A 32 2.39 -5.80 4.63
N PRO A 33 3.10 -6.93 4.82
CA PRO A 33 4.06 -7.43 3.83
C PRO A 33 3.40 -7.85 2.51
N VAL A 34 2.10 -8.20 2.51
CA VAL A 34 1.37 -8.58 1.29
C VAL A 34 1.31 -7.41 0.31
N VAL A 35 1.15 -6.19 0.83
CA VAL A 35 1.07 -4.95 0.04
C VAL A 35 2.39 -4.65 -0.68
N LYS A 36 3.54 -5.17 -0.20
CA LYS A 36 4.83 -5.01 -0.87
C LYS A 36 4.86 -5.59 -2.28
N THR A 37 4.03 -6.60 -2.54
CA THR A 37 3.88 -7.21 -3.88
C THR A 37 3.05 -6.35 -4.83
N GLY A 38 2.34 -5.34 -4.31
CA GLY A 38 1.43 -4.48 -5.06
C GLY A 38 0.05 -5.11 -5.33
N ARG A 39 -0.17 -6.38 -4.94
CA ARG A 39 -1.45 -7.07 -5.07
C ARG A 39 -1.89 -7.67 -3.73
N ILE A 40 -3.15 -7.44 -3.37
CA ILE A 40 -3.78 -7.98 -2.17
C ILE A 40 -5.00 -8.77 -2.62
N ASP A 41 -5.03 -10.07 -2.36
CA ASP A 41 -6.18 -10.91 -2.66
C ASP A 41 -7.05 -11.08 -1.40
N LEU A 42 -8.32 -10.71 -1.51
CA LEU A 42 -9.32 -10.78 -0.45
C LEU A 42 -10.39 -11.81 -0.79
N SER A 43 -10.94 -12.45 0.24
CA SER A 43 -12.10 -13.32 0.05
C SER A 43 -13.31 -12.53 -0.43
N GLN A 44 -14.24 -13.21 -1.11
CA GLN A 44 -15.47 -12.59 -1.61
C GLN A 44 -16.29 -11.90 -0.51
N LEU A 45 -16.19 -12.36 0.74
CA LEU A 45 -16.92 -11.81 1.89
C LEU A 45 -16.34 -10.49 2.44
N LYS A 46 -15.10 -10.13 2.07
CA LYS A 46 -14.47 -8.89 2.54
C LYS A 46 -14.68 -7.77 1.53
N SER A 47 -15.42 -6.73 1.94
CA SER A 47 -15.65 -5.51 1.16
C SER A 47 -14.79 -4.32 1.61
N GLU A 48 -13.95 -4.51 2.63
CA GLU A 48 -13.09 -3.47 3.19
C GLU A 48 -11.69 -4.00 3.45
N TYR A 49 -10.71 -3.10 3.34
CA TYR A 49 -9.31 -3.37 3.66
C TYR A 49 -8.61 -2.11 4.14
N ASN A 50 -7.92 -2.22 5.28
CA ASN A 50 -7.16 -1.12 5.85
C ASN A 50 -5.69 -1.53 5.93
N THR A 51 -4.81 -0.65 5.51
CA THR A 51 -3.36 -0.84 5.67
C THR A 51 -2.69 0.47 5.97
N THR A 52 -1.53 0.40 6.62
CA THR A 52 -0.72 1.55 6.97
C THR A 52 0.63 1.46 6.28
N ALA A 53 1.20 2.62 5.95
CA ALA A 53 2.56 2.72 5.45
C ALA A 53 3.31 3.79 6.24
N VAL A 54 4.59 3.54 6.46
CA VAL A 54 5.54 4.55 6.90
C VAL A 54 6.18 5.15 5.65
N ILE A 55 6.18 6.47 5.57
CA ILE A 55 6.85 7.25 4.53
C ILE A 55 8.08 7.89 5.17
N SER A 56 9.23 7.80 4.52
CA SER A 56 10.46 8.42 4.98
C SER A 56 11.09 9.30 3.89
N GLY A 57 11.95 10.24 4.32
CA GLY A 57 12.62 11.18 3.42
C GLY A 57 11.75 12.35 2.99
N ILE A 58 10.65 12.61 3.71
CA ILE A 58 9.69 13.68 3.43
C ILE A 58 9.89 14.91 4.32
N SER A 59 9.54 16.08 3.81
CA SER A 59 9.45 17.32 4.56
C SER A 59 8.09 17.45 5.28
N PRO A 60 7.95 18.39 6.23
CA PRO A 60 6.66 18.67 6.85
C PRO A 60 5.59 19.21 5.87
N LEU A 61 6.00 19.64 4.68
CA LEU A 61 5.14 20.18 3.64
C LEU A 61 4.77 19.14 2.58
N ALA A 62 5.17 17.87 2.76
CA ALA A 62 4.81 16.81 1.84
C ALA A 62 3.29 16.58 1.84
N SER A 63 2.70 16.49 0.65
CA SER A 63 1.30 16.15 0.45
C SER A 63 1.19 14.72 -0.05
N VAL A 64 0.17 14.01 0.44
CA VAL A 64 -0.16 12.64 0.01
C VAL A 64 -1.56 12.64 -0.57
N MET A 65 -1.70 12.04 -1.75
CA MET A 65 -2.99 11.80 -2.36
C MET A 65 -3.24 10.30 -2.53
N ILE A 66 -4.43 9.85 -2.18
CA ILE A 66 -4.91 8.49 -2.41
C ILE A 66 -6.14 8.57 -3.30
N ASN A 67 -6.08 7.99 -4.49
CA ASN A 67 -7.11 8.11 -5.53
C ASN A 67 -7.50 9.57 -5.83
N GLY A 68 -6.51 10.45 -5.87
CA GLY A 68 -6.68 11.88 -6.15
C GLY A 68 -7.29 12.69 -5.00
N LYS A 69 -7.54 12.08 -3.84
CA LYS A 69 -7.97 12.78 -2.63
C LYS A 69 -6.79 13.00 -1.71
N GLU A 70 -6.64 14.21 -1.19
CA GLU A 70 -5.60 14.52 -0.21
C GLU A 70 -5.86 13.78 1.10
N GLU A 71 -4.80 13.20 1.66
CA GLU A 71 -4.83 12.41 2.88
C GLU A 71 -3.80 12.95 3.87
N THR A 72 -4.16 12.92 5.16
CA THR A 72 -3.31 13.43 6.22
C THR A 72 -2.15 12.48 6.49
N VAL A 73 -0.94 13.04 6.54
CA VAL A 73 0.24 12.35 7.09
C VAL A 73 0.20 12.47 8.62
N SER A 74 0.01 11.35 9.30
CA SER A 74 0.02 11.30 10.77
C SER A 74 1.41 11.02 11.31
N ASP A 75 1.60 11.20 12.62
CA ASP A 75 2.81 10.82 13.36
C ASP A 75 4.11 11.37 12.76
N TYR A 76 4.06 12.58 12.18
CA TYR A 76 5.22 13.17 11.54
C TYR A 76 6.32 13.50 12.56
N SER A 77 7.51 12.92 12.36
CA SER A 77 8.70 13.19 13.17
C SER A 77 9.96 12.78 12.40
N ASN A 78 11.06 13.55 12.54
CA ASN A 78 12.37 13.20 11.96
C ASN A 78 12.36 12.84 10.45
N LYS A 79 11.52 13.50 9.63
CA LYS A 79 11.32 13.21 8.19
C LYS A 79 10.64 11.87 7.90
N PHE A 80 9.97 11.31 8.90
CA PHE A 80 9.07 10.17 8.78
C PHE A 80 7.65 10.63 8.99
N GLY A 81 6.71 9.96 8.34
CA GLY A 81 5.28 10.13 8.57
C GLY A 81 4.55 8.81 8.30
N ARG A 82 3.30 8.73 8.72
CA ARG A 82 2.46 7.56 8.52
C ARG A 82 1.25 7.94 7.68
N ILE A 83 0.88 7.04 6.77
CA ILE A 83 -0.37 7.13 6.03
C ILE A 83 -1.20 5.89 6.27
N THR A 84 -2.51 6.05 6.24
CA THR A 84 -3.47 4.96 6.36
C THR A 84 -4.33 4.93 5.11
N ILE A 85 -4.34 3.80 4.42
CA ILE A 85 -5.29 3.54 3.33
C ILE A 85 -6.49 2.86 3.93
N LYS A 86 -7.67 3.43 3.67
CA LYS A 86 -8.96 2.85 4.04
C LYS A 86 -9.74 2.56 2.77
N ALA A 87 -9.67 1.32 2.32
CA ALA A 87 -10.47 0.83 1.21
C ALA A 87 -11.82 0.35 1.72
N LYS A 88 -12.90 0.97 1.24
CA LYS A 88 -14.28 0.62 1.55
C LYS A 88 -15.05 0.37 0.26
N ASP A 89 -16.18 -0.32 0.38
CA ASP A 89 -17.09 -0.59 -0.73
C ASP A 89 -16.41 -1.27 -1.93
N LEU A 90 -15.46 -2.17 -1.65
CA LEU A 90 -14.71 -2.90 -2.68
C LEU A 90 -15.64 -3.75 -3.53
N HIS A 91 -15.63 -3.51 -4.85
CA HIS A 91 -16.37 -4.33 -5.80
C HIS A 91 -15.64 -5.66 -6.04
N GLU A 92 -16.36 -6.67 -6.53
CA GLU A 92 -15.73 -7.91 -6.97
C GLU A 92 -14.72 -7.63 -8.10
N GLY A 93 -13.59 -8.34 -8.09
CA GLY A 93 -12.48 -8.13 -8.99
C GLY A 93 -11.45 -7.10 -8.49
N ASP A 94 -10.71 -6.51 -9.42
CA ASP A 94 -9.59 -5.62 -9.15
C ASP A 94 -10.05 -4.21 -8.80
N ASN A 95 -9.72 -3.75 -7.59
CA ASN A 95 -9.91 -2.36 -7.14
C ASN A 95 -8.53 -1.68 -7.11
N LYS A 96 -8.33 -0.65 -7.93
CA LYS A 96 -7.04 0.05 -8.05
C LYS A 96 -6.98 1.25 -7.12
N TYR A 97 -5.89 1.35 -6.38
CA TYR A 97 -5.58 2.49 -5.51
C TYR A 97 -4.26 3.13 -5.91
N THR A 98 -4.31 4.40 -6.29
CA THR A 98 -3.13 5.19 -6.64
C THR A 98 -2.73 6.06 -5.46
N ILE A 99 -1.51 5.87 -4.96
CA ILE A 99 -0.89 6.71 -3.94
C ILE A 99 0.12 7.62 -4.63
N GLN A 100 0.00 8.91 -4.41
CA GLN A 100 0.94 9.93 -4.86
C GLN A 100 1.47 10.67 -3.64
N ILE A 101 2.78 10.84 -3.58
CA ILE A 101 3.46 11.60 -2.53
C ILE A 101 4.24 12.71 -3.24
N ILE A 102 3.92 13.95 -2.94
CA ILE A 102 4.53 15.14 -3.54
C ILE A 102 5.23 15.91 -2.44
N ASP A 103 6.51 16.18 -2.62
CA ASP A 103 7.30 16.97 -1.68
C ASP A 103 8.22 17.93 -2.44
N GLY A 104 7.77 19.18 -2.52
CA GLY A 104 8.36 20.19 -3.40
C GLY A 104 8.32 19.74 -4.86
N LYS A 105 9.50 19.52 -5.46
CA LYS A 105 9.63 19.05 -6.86
C LYS A 105 9.69 17.52 -6.97
N ARG A 106 9.79 16.79 -5.85
CA ARG A 106 9.87 15.33 -5.84
C ARG A 106 8.45 14.75 -5.90
N LYS A 107 8.26 13.73 -6.72
CA LYS A 107 7.02 12.95 -6.77
C LYS A 107 7.35 11.46 -6.71
N LEU A 108 6.68 10.74 -5.82
CA LEU A 108 6.61 9.29 -5.83
C LEU A 108 5.18 8.87 -6.11
N GLU A 109 5.00 7.94 -7.03
CA GLU A 109 3.70 7.34 -7.34
C GLU A 109 3.78 5.82 -7.18
N LYS A 110 2.77 5.24 -6.53
CA LYS A 110 2.63 3.81 -6.32
C LYS A 110 1.17 3.43 -6.59
N THR A 111 0.99 2.29 -7.24
CA THR A 111 -0.34 1.68 -7.41
C THR A 111 -0.37 0.38 -6.62
N ILE A 112 -1.43 0.19 -5.84
CA ILE A 112 -1.76 -1.10 -5.24
C ILE A 112 -3.09 -1.59 -5.83
N VAL A 113 -3.22 -2.90 -5.98
CA VAL A 113 -4.44 -3.55 -6.46
C VAL A 113 -4.99 -4.42 -5.35
N ILE A 114 -6.23 -4.13 -4.95
CA ILE A 114 -6.98 -4.94 -4.00
C ILE A 114 -7.97 -5.76 -4.81
N HIS A 115 -7.68 -7.04 -4.98
CA HIS A 115 -8.53 -7.97 -5.70
C HIS A 115 -9.47 -8.68 -4.73
N ARG A 116 -10.77 -8.40 -4.84
CA ARG A 116 -11.80 -9.13 -4.10
C ARG A 116 -12.28 -10.28 -4.97
N GLN A 117 -12.20 -11.50 -4.46
CA GLN A 117 -12.60 -12.68 -5.23
C GLN A 117 -13.98 -12.52 -5.88
N THR A 118 -14.07 -12.86 -7.15
CA THR A 118 -15.35 -12.89 -7.87
C THR A 118 -16.13 -14.14 -7.54
N LYS A 119 -17.47 -14.09 -7.70
CA LYS A 119 -18.29 -15.30 -7.58
C LYS A 119 -17.80 -16.43 -8.48
N ALA A 120 -17.41 -16.11 -9.72
CA ALA A 120 -16.91 -17.07 -10.69
C ALA A 120 -15.63 -17.79 -10.21
N GLU A 121 -14.70 -17.06 -9.59
CA GLU A 121 -13.49 -17.66 -9.01
C GLU A 121 -13.80 -18.59 -7.84
N VAL A 122 -14.72 -18.18 -6.96
CA VAL A 122 -15.15 -19.00 -5.83
C VAL A 122 -15.83 -20.28 -6.31
N ASP A 123 -16.73 -20.19 -7.27
CA ASP A 123 -17.45 -21.34 -7.82
C ASP A 123 -16.50 -22.29 -8.57
N LYS A 124 -15.56 -21.74 -9.35
CA LYS A 124 -14.51 -22.53 -10.01
C LYS A 124 -13.66 -23.30 -9.00
N LYS A 125 -13.22 -22.63 -7.92
CA LYS A 125 -12.40 -23.25 -6.88
C LYS A 125 -13.14 -24.37 -6.15
N LYS A 126 -14.45 -24.20 -5.89
CA LYS A 126 -15.29 -25.26 -5.31
C LYS A 126 -15.40 -26.47 -6.25
N ALA A 127 -15.64 -26.23 -7.54
CA ALA A 127 -15.71 -27.31 -8.53
C ALA A 127 -14.39 -28.09 -8.63
N GLU A 128 -13.25 -27.40 -8.66
CA GLU A 128 -11.91 -28.02 -8.67
C GLU A 128 -11.65 -28.83 -7.39
N GLU A 129 -12.08 -28.34 -6.23
CA GLU A 129 -11.93 -29.05 -4.96
C GLU A 129 -12.82 -30.31 -4.90
N GLU A 130 -14.05 -30.23 -5.39
CA GLU A 130 -14.93 -31.39 -5.51
C GLU A 130 -14.38 -32.43 -6.47
N GLU A 131 -13.87 -32.01 -7.64
CA GLU A 131 -13.25 -32.91 -8.59
C GLU A 131 -12.03 -33.61 -7.99
N LYS A 132 -11.18 -32.86 -7.29
CA LYS A 132 -10.01 -33.41 -6.59
C LYS A 132 -10.42 -34.45 -5.55
N LYS A 133 -11.49 -34.20 -4.77
CA LYS A 133 -12.03 -35.16 -3.79
C LYS A 133 -12.52 -36.45 -4.47
N ARG A 134 -13.24 -36.34 -5.60
CA ARG A 134 -13.71 -37.51 -6.36
C ARG A 134 -12.54 -38.35 -6.86
N ARG A 135 -11.51 -37.72 -7.46
CA ARG A 135 -10.30 -38.42 -7.94
C ARG A 135 -9.56 -39.14 -6.81
N ILE A 136 -9.42 -38.51 -5.65
CA ILE A 136 -8.77 -39.14 -4.47
C ILE A 136 -9.57 -40.36 -4.00
N GLU A 137 -10.91 -40.24 -3.95
CA GLU A 137 -11.78 -41.35 -3.54
C GLU A 137 -11.74 -42.52 -4.53
N GLU A 138 -11.74 -42.24 -5.83
CA GLU A 138 -11.59 -43.25 -6.88
C GLU A 138 -10.23 -43.97 -6.80
N GLN A 139 -9.14 -43.22 -6.59
CA GLN A 139 -7.81 -43.80 -6.37
C GLN A 139 -7.78 -44.71 -5.14
N ARG A 140 -8.41 -44.27 -4.04
CA ARG A 140 -8.50 -45.06 -2.80
C ARG A 140 -9.26 -46.37 -3.03
N LYS A 141 -10.40 -46.31 -3.73
CA LYS A 141 -11.19 -47.50 -4.08
C LYS A 141 -10.40 -48.46 -4.97
N ALA A 142 -9.71 -47.95 -5.98
CA ALA A 142 -8.89 -48.77 -6.88
C ALA A 142 -7.70 -49.41 -6.16
N GLU A 143 -7.06 -48.72 -5.22
CA GLU A 143 -5.99 -49.28 -4.39
C GLU A 143 -6.50 -50.38 -3.46
N GLU A 144 -7.66 -50.17 -2.84
CA GLU A 144 -8.28 -51.16 -1.97
C GLU A 144 -8.68 -52.43 -2.75
N GLU A 145 -9.21 -52.29 -3.95
CA GLU A 145 -9.51 -53.42 -4.84
C GLU A 145 -8.23 -54.20 -5.21
N ARG A 146 -7.13 -53.51 -5.56
CA ARG A 146 -5.83 -54.15 -5.83
C ARG A 146 -5.24 -54.88 -4.64
N ARG A 147 -5.51 -54.43 -3.41
CA ARG A 147 -5.05 -55.11 -2.18
C ARG A 147 -5.89 -56.34 -1.85
N ARG A 148 -7.12 -56.42 -2.35
CA ARG A 148 -8.06 -57.52 -2.12
C ARG A 148 -8.00 -58.62 -3.18
N ALA A 149 -7.42 -58.32 -4.35
CA ALA A 149 -7.12 -59.27 -5.43
C ALA A 149 -5.78 -59.98 -5.20
#